data_AF-A0A535PC09-F1
#
_entry.id   AF-A0A535PC09-F1
#
_cell.length_a   1.000
_cell.length_b   1.000
_cell.length_c   1.000
_cell.angle_alpha   90.00
_cell.angle_beta   90.00
_cell.angle_gamma   90.00
#
_symmetry.space_group_name_H-M   'P 1'
#
loop_
_entity.id
_entity.type
_entity.pdbx_description
1 polymer ?
#
loop_
_entity_poly.entity_id
_entity_poly.type
_entity_poly.pdbx_seq_one_letter_code
_entity_poly.pdbx_strand_id
1 'polypeptide(L)'
;MEGPMVVALGGIPNRPLPVTAERLDLGGNVGSRWGEVTVTVSTGRPERSQLVGYFGVDYGTALVGDADALSDRRVEVELRQQIERGGRFAVGTCRVGGATVLGMDNSWGDGIFPVYADRDASGQLVSVRLVLGDEG
;
A
#
# COMPACT_ATOMS: atom_id res chain seq x y z
N MET A 1 9.16 6.64 -15.94
CA MET A 1 9.98 6.24 -14.77
C MET A 1 10.19 4.74 -14.91
N GLU A 2 11.42 4.21 -14.94
CA GLU A 2 11.62 2.76 -15.10
C GLU A 2 11.82 2.10 -13.73
N GLY A 3 10.81 1.36 -13.27
CA GLY A 3 10.85 0.57 -12.03
C GLY A 3 9.82 1.03 -10.97
N PRO A 4 9.36 0.12 -10.09
CA PRO A 4 8.42 0.48 -9.02
C PRO A 4 9.07 1.42 -8.01
N MET A 5 8.30 2.39 -7.51
CA MET A 5 8.71 3.24 -6.39
C MET A 5 8.73 2.40 -5.11
N VAL A 6 9.89 2.32 -4.46
CA VAL A 6 10.08 1.52 -3.24
C VAL A 6 10.38 2.43 -2.05
N VAL A 7 9.69 2.19 -0.93
CA VAL A 7 10.00 2.80 0.37
C VAL A 7 10.57 1.71 1.29
N ALA A 8 11.80 1.89 1.74
CA ALA A 8 12.46 0.95 2.65
C ALA A 8 12.12 1.27 4.12
N LEU A 9 11.66 0.27 4.87
CA LEU A 9 11.29 0.41 6.28
C LEU A 9 11.96 -0.67 7.14
N GLY A 10 12.64 -0.22 8.20
CA GLY A 10 13.16 -1.11 9.24
C GLY A 10 12.09 -1.48 10.27
N GLY A 11 12.22 -2.67 10.86
CA GLY A 11 11.33 -3.15 11.92
C GLY A 11 10.11 -3.94 11.44
N ILE A 12 10.08 -4.33 10.16
CA ILE A 12 9.04 -5.21 9.60
C ILE A 12 9.33 -6.65 10.07
N PRO A 13 8.42 -7.30 10.81
CA PRO A 13 8.62 -8.66 11.28
C PRO A 13 8.42 -9.66 10.15
N ASN A 14 9.14 -10.79 10.22
CA ASN A 14 9.02 -11.87 9.24
C ASN A 14 7.79 -12.77 9.53
N ARG A 15 6.60 -12.17 9.42
CA ARG A 15 5.30 -12.85 9.53
C ARG A 15 4.26 -12.12 8.66
N PRO A 16 3.13 -12.75 8.32
CA PRO A 16 2.03 -12.05 7.69
C PRO A 16 1.56 -10.85 8.53
N LEU A 17 1.33 -9.71 7.87
CA LEU A 17 0.83 -8.48 8.49
C LEU A 17 -0.64 -8.25 8.11
N PRO A 18 -1.51 -7.85 9.06
CA PRO A 18 -2.86 -7.40 8.73
C PRO A 18 -2.80 -6.15 7.86
N VAL A 19 -3.70 -6.08 6.88
CA VAL A 19 -3.91 -4.89 6.06
C VAL A 19 -5.37 -4.50 6.15
N THR A 20 -5.63 -3.24 6.47
CA THR A 20 -6.95 -2.62 6.43
C THR A 20 -6.96 -1.50 5.40
N ALA A 21 -8.11 -1.26 4.79
CA ALA A 21 -8.28 -0.19 3.81
C ALA A 21 -9.61 0.51 4.06
N GLU A 22 -9.60 1.84 4.00
CA GLU A 22 -10.77 2.68 4.21
C GLU A 22 -11.15 3.38 2.90
N ARG A 23 -12.47 3.43 2.65
CA ARG A 23 -13.03 4.16 1.51
C ARG A 23 -13.51 5.53 1.97
N LEU A 24 -13.18 6.54 1.18
CA LEU A 24 -13.68 7.90 1.31
C LEU A 24 -14.77 8.12 0.26
N ASP A 25 -15.97 8.52 0.70
CA ASP A 25 -17.03 8.95 -0.21
C ASP A 25 -16.98 10.47 -0.37
N LEU A 26 -16.67 10.91 -1.58
CA LEU A 26 -16.54 12.32 -1.94
C LEU A 26 -17.81 12.87 -2.59
N GLY A 27 -18.82 12.01 -2.80
CA GLY A 27 -20.07 12.37 -3.45
C GLY A 27 -19.90 12.80 -4.92
N GLY A 28 -20.99 13.33 -5.48
CA GLY A 28 -21.03 13.87 -6.84
C GLY A 28 -20.57 12.87 -7.91
N ASN A 29 -19.78 13.34 -8.86
CA ASN A 29 -19.24 12.53 -9.96
C ASN A 29 -17.97 11.75 -9.59
N VAL A 30 -17.40 11.98 -8.40
CA VAL A 30 -16.15 11.34 -7.95
C VAL A 30 -16.45 9.98 -7.29
N GLY A 31 -17.50 9.93 -6.48
CA GLY A 31 -17.99 8.72 -5.80
C GLY A 31 -17.02 8.19 -4.73
N SER A 32 -17.18 6.91 -4.38
CA SER A 32 -16.36 6.23 -3.38
C SER A 32 -14.98 5.86 -3.93
N ARG A 33 -13.93 6.41 -3.32
CA ARG A 33 -12.51 6.15 -3.62
C ARG A 33 -11.80 5.57 -2.41
N TRP A 34 -10.61 5.02 -2.61
CA TRP A 34 -9.74 4.67 -1.49
C TRP A 34 -9.23 5.92 -0.79
N GLY A 35 -9.38 5.98 0.53
CA GLY A 35 -8.85 7.08 1.35
C GLY A 35 -7.48 6.73 1.90
N GLU A 36 -7.40 5.60 2.62
CA GLU A 36 -6.18 5.16 3.30
C GLU A 36 -6.06 3.64 3.27
N VAL A 37 -4.83 3.14 3.14
CA VAL A 37 -4.48 1.74 3.34
C VAL A 37 -3.41 1.61 4.40
N THR A 38 -3.66 0.75 5.38
CA THR A 38 -2.86 0.62 6.59
C THR A 38 -2.37 -0.81 6.76
N VAL A 39 -1.06 -0.98 6.83
CA VAL A 39 -0.39 -2.24 7.18
C VAL A 39 -0.03 -2.19 8.66
N THR A 40 -0.65 -3.05 9.46
CA THR A 40 -0.42 -3.10 10.92
C THR A 40 0.78 -3.98 11.24
N VAL A 41 1.84 -3.36 11.78
CA VAL A 41 3.10 -4.02 12.13
C VAL A 41 3.06 -4.54 13.57
N SER A 42 2.50 -3.79 14.51
CA SER A 42 2.34 -4.19 15.91
C SER A 42 1.04 -3.66 16.52
N THR A 43 0.69 -4.12 17.72
CA THR A 43 -0.49 -3.65 18.47
C THR A 43 -0.18 -2.45 19.36
N GLY A 44 1.00 -1.82 19.20
CA GLY A 44 1.37 -0.62 19.94
C GLY A 44 0.48 0.57 19.58
N ARG A 45 0.48 1.60 20.43
CA ARG A 45 -0.21 2.86 20.10
C ARG A 45 0.71 3.74 19.26
N PRO A 46 0.28 4.21 18.08
CA PRO A 46 1.07 5.18 17.33
C PRO A 46 1.08 6.52 18.07
N GLU A 47 2.27 7.08 18.28
CA GLU A 47 2.46 8.39 18.90
C GLU A 47 3.08 9.41 17.96
N ARG A 48 3.78 8.94 16.92
CA ARG A 48 4.38 9.80 15.91
C ARG A 48 4.22 9.20 14.52
N SER A 49 3.76 10.02 13.57
CA SER A 49 3.76 9.71 12.15
C SER A 49 4.89 10.43 11.45
N GLN A 50 5.63 9.73 10.60
CA GLN A 50 6.69 10.31 9.77
C GLN A 50 6.44 9.97 8.30
N LEU A 51 6.45 10.99 7.44
CA LEU A 51 6.53 10.79 6.00
C LEU A 51 7.86 10.11 5.67
N VAL A 52 7.79 8.90 5.11
CA VAL A 52 8.96 8.05 4.81
C VAL A 52 9.24 7.93 3.32
N GLY A 53 8.28 8.35 2.49
CA GLY A 53 8.45 8.38 1.05
C GLY A 53 7.14 8.64 0.34
N TYR A 54 7.18 8.49 -0.97
CA TYR A 54 6.03 8.66 -1.84
C TYR A 54 5.89 7.45 -2.75
N PHE A 55 4.65 7.12 -3.03
CA PHE A 55 4.24 6.04 -3.90
C PHE A 55 3.68 6.64 -5.20
N GLY A 56 4.43 6.49 -6.30
CA GLY A 56 4.05 6.99 -7.62
C GLY A 56 3.35 5.92 -8.45
N VAL A 57 2.21 6.27 -9.03
CA VAL A 57 1.42 5.39 -9.89
C VAL A 57 1.32 5.97 -11.29
N ASP A 58 1.69 5.14 -12.27
CA ASP A 58 1.47 5.33 -13.70
C ASP A 58 0.68 4.09 -14.16
N TYR A 59 -0.57 4.28 -14.58
CA TYR A 59 -1.54 3.20 -14.90
C TYR A 59 -2.10 2.43 -13.68
N GLY A 60 -2.48 3.16 -12.62
CA GLY A 60 -3.51 2.79 -11.64
C GLY A 60 -3.21 1.74 -10.55
N THR A 61 -2.05 1.06 -10.52
CA THR A 61 -1.82 -0.02 -9.55
C THR A 61 -0.87 0.36 -8.41
N ALA A 62 -1.32 0.18 -7.17
CA ALA A 62 -0.51 0.27 -5.97
C ALA A 62 -0.01 -1.10 -5.49
N LEU A 63 1.29 -1.21 -5.16
CA LEU A 63 1.94 -2.45 -4.73
C LEU A 63 2.57 -2.31 -3.36
N VAL A 64 2.37 -3.30 -2.50
CA VAL A 64 3.00 -3.41 -1.18
C VAL A 64 3.59 -4.81 -1.03
N GLY A 65 4.90 -4.91 -0.87
CA GLY A 65 5.58 -6.20 -0.75
C GLY A 65 7.08 -6.04 -0.49
N ASP A 66 7.75 -7.18 -0.31
CA ASP A 66 9.21 -7.25 -0.18
C ASP A 66 9.91 -6.69 -1.44
N ALA A 67 11.03 -5.97 -1.28
CA ALA A 67 11.72 -5.33 -2.39
C ALA A 67 12.21 -6.34 -3.45
N ASP A 68 12.69 -7.51 -3.03
CA ASP A 68 13.14 -8.56 -3.96
C ASP A 68 11.94 -9.14 -4.70
N ALA A 69 10.80 -9.31 -4.02
CA ALA A 69 9.57 -9.72 -4.66
C ALA A 69 9.10 -8.67 -5.69
N LEU A 70 9.11 -7.38 -5.33
CA LEU A 70 8.71 -6.28 -6.23
C LEU A 70 9.62 -6.14 -7.46
N SER A 71 10.85 -6.65 -7.42
CA SER A 71 11.76 -6.67 -8.58
C SER A 71 11.41 -7.74 -9.63
N ASP A 72 10.54 -8.70 -9.28
CA ASP A 72 10.16 -9.80 -10.17
C ASP A 72 9.00 -9.42 -11.09
N ARG A 73 9.23 -9.49 -12.40
CA ARG A 73 8.24 -9.15 -13.43
C ARG A 73 6.94 -9.97 -13.36
N ARG A 74 6.96 -11.15 -12.73
CA ARG A 74 5.76 -11.98 -12.55
C ARG A 74 4.77 -11.37 -11.57
N VAL A 75 5.25 -10.57 -10.61
CA VAL A 75 4.40 -9.87 -9.63
C VAL A 75 3.36 -9.02 -10.34
N GLU A 76 3.77 -8.25 -11.35
CA GLU A 76 2.85 -7.38 -12.06
C GLU A 76 1.71 -8.16 -12.73
N VAL A 77 2.06 -9.21 -13.49
CA VAL A 77 1.09 -9.99 -14.26
C VAL A 77 0.11 -10.73 -13.33
N GLU A 78 0.63 -11.37 -12.27
CA GLU A 78 -0.18 -12.15 -11.35
C GLU A 78 -1.09 -11.24 -10.51
N LEU A 79 -0.59 -10.08 -10.07
CA LEU A 79 -1.41 -9.13 -9.32
C LEU A 79 -2.49 -8.47 -10.16
N ARG A 80 -2.23 -8.12 -11.42
CA ARG A 80 -3.28 -7.59 -12.29
C ARG A 80 -4.46 -8.56 -12.38
N GLN A 81 -4.20 -9.85 -12.60
CA GLN A 81 -5.24 -10.88 -12.62
C GLN A 81 -5.98 -11.00 -11.29
N GLN A 82 -5.27 -10.89 -10.16
CA GLN A 82 -5.87 -10.98 -8.83
C GLN A 82 -6.70 -9.74 -8.49
N ILE A 83 -6.25 -8.55 -8.87
CA ILE A 83 -6.97 -7.28 -8.74
C ILE A 83 -8.27 -7.33 -9.54
N GLU A 84 -8.22 -7.80 -10.79
CA GLU A 84 -9.40 -8.01 -11.63
C GLU A 84 -10.38 -9.00 -10.98
N ARG A 85 -9.87 -10.12 -10.45
CA ARG A 85 -10.68 -11.11 -9.70
C ARG A 85 -11.27 -10.55 -8.41
N GLY A 86 -10.62 -9.58 -7.78
CA GLY A 86 -11.10 -8.85 -6.61
C GLY A 86 -12.38 -8.04 -6.88
N GLY A 87 -12.75 -7.86 -8.15
CA GLY A 87 -14.02 -7.27 -8.58
C GLY A 87 -14.22 -5.88 -8.00
N ARG A 88 -15.33 -5.66 -7.28
CA ARG A 88 -15.66 -4.35 -6.69
C ARG A 88 -14.62 -3.80 -5.71
N PHE A 89 -13.78 -4.68 -5.15
CA PHE A 89 -12.72 -4.26 -4.25
C PHE A 89 -11.44 -3.91 -4.99
N ALA A 90 -11.22 -4.43 -6.20
CA ALA A 90 -10.03 -4.17 -7.00
C ALA A 90 -8.72 -4.34 -6.21
N VAL A 91 -8.66 -5.41 -5.40
CA VAL A 91 -7.49 -5.81 -4.61
C VAL A 91 -7.11 -7.25 -4.94
N GLY A 92 -5.84 -7.56 -4.85
CA GLY A 92 -5.30 -8.90 -5.14
C GLY A 92 -4.02 -9.17 -4.37
N THR A 93 -3.69 -10.45 -4.17
CA THR A 93 -2.40 -10.84 -3.59
C THR A 93 -1.74 -11.91 -4.45
N CYS A 94 -0.41 -11.92 -4.50
CA CYS A 94 0.37 -12.99 -5.11
C CYS A 94 1.53 -13.39 -4.21
N ARG A 95 2.12 -14.57 -4.46
CA ARG A 95 3.33 -15.02 -3.75
C ARG A 95 4.51 -15.07 -4.71
N VAL A 96 5.59 -14.38 -4.37
CA VAL A 96 6.84 -14.42 -5.15
C VAL A 96 8.01 -14.54 -4.20
N GLY A 97 8.92 -15.49 -4.47
CA GLY A 97 10.12 -15.71 -3.65
C GLY A 97 9.83 -16.04 -2.17
N GLY A 98 8.63 -16.53 -1.85
CA GLY A 98 8.18 -16.75 -0.47
C GLY A 98 7.57 -15.53 0.23
N ALA A 99 7.67 -14.34 -0.37
CA ALA A 99 6.99 -13.14 0.10
C ALA A 99 5.55 -13.06 -0.47
N THR A 100 4.65 -12.43 0.29
CA THR A 100 3.31 -12.08 -0.18
C THR A 100 3.32 -10.62 -0.62
N VAL A 101 2.89 -10.36 -1.85
CA VAL A 101 2.72 -9.01 -2.37
C VAL A 101 1.22 -8.72 -2.45
N LEU A 102 0.82 -7.55 -1.96
CA LEU A 102 -0.51 -6.98 -2.11
C LEU A 102 -0.50 -6.01 -3.29
N GLY A 103 -1.47 -6.13 -4.18
CA GLY A 103 -1.75 -5.18 -5.24
C GLY A 103 -3.17 -4.63 -5.11
N MET A 104 -3.36 -3.37 -5.46
CA MET A 104 -4.69 -2.75 -5.50
C MET A 104 -4.77 -1.69 -6.58
N ASP A 105 -5.95 -1.53 -7.18
CA ASP A 105 -6.26 -0.31 -7.92
C ASP A 105 -6.32 0.85 -6.93
N ASN A 106 -5.57 1.93 -7.19
CA ASN A 106 -5.57 3.08 -6.30
C ASN A 106 -6.87 3.89 -6.37
N SER A 107 -7.76 3.61 -7.33
CA SER A 107 -9.00 4.31 -7.64
C SER A 107 -8.87 5.78 -8.00
N TRP A 108 -7.70 6.41 -7.90
CA TRP A 108 -7.47 7.82 -8.22
C TRP A 108 -6.85 8.03 -9.61
N GLY A 109 -6.37 6.95 -10.24
CA GLY A 109 -5.66 7.02 -11.52
C GLY A 109 -4.18 7.29 -11.31
N ASP A 110 -3.59 8.17 -12.12
CA ASP A 110 -2.18 8.51 -11.98
C ASP A 110 -1.96 9.51 -10.85
N GLY A 111 -0.88 9.35 -10.09
CA GLY A 111 -0.63 10.22 -8.93
C GLY A 111 0.58 9.85 -8.11
N ILE A 112 0.93 10.72 -7.16
CA ILE A 112 2.00 10.53 -6.19
C ILE A 112 1.40 10.67 -4.80
N PHE A 113 1.48 9.61 -4.00
CA PHE A 113 0.76 9.48 -2.75
C PHE A 113 1.74 9.33 -1.57
N PRO A 114 1.56 10.03 -0.45
CA PRO A 114 2.48 9.94 0.68
C PRO A 114 2.36 8.59 1.41
N VAL A 115 3.51 8.08 1.84
CA VAL A 115 3.63 6.91 2.70
C VAL A 115 4.13 7.34 4.06
N TYR A 116 3.39 7.01 5.11
CA TYR A 116 3.73 7.30 6.49
C TYR A 116 4.15 6.04 7.24
N ALA A 117 5.15 6.17 8.11
CA ALA A 117 5.46 5.19 9.13
C ALA A 117 5.03 5.74 10.49
N ASP A 118 4.16 5.03 11.18
CA ASP A 118 3.73 5.37 12.52
C ASP A 118 4.57 4.60 13.54
N ARG A 119 5.10 5.31 14.54
CA ARG A 119 5.95 4.76 15.58
C ARG A 119 5.37 5.03 16.96
N ASP A 120 5.61 4.12 17.88
CA ASP A 120 5.28 4.30 19.29
C ASP A 120 6.29 5.21 20.01
N ALA A 121 6.06 5.47 21.31
CA ALA A 121 6.93 6.29 22.16
C ALA A 121 8.40 5.82 22.19
N SER A 122 8.64 4.53 21.97
CA SER A 122 9.98 3.93 21.95
C SER A 122 10.64 3.96 20.58
N GLY A 123 9.93 4.42 19.55
CA GLY A 123 10.40 4.47 18.17
C GLY A 123 10.16 3.18 17.38
N GLN A 124 9.49 2.17 17.97
CA GLN A 124 9.15 0.93 17.27
C GLN A 124 8.06 1.17 16.23
N LEU A 125 8.13 0.47 15.11
CA LEU A 125 7.16 0.59 14.03
C LEU A 125 5.83 -0.05 14.43
N VAL A 126 4.75 0.70 14.30
CA VAL A 126 3.39 0.29 14.64
C VAL A 126 2.57 0.03 13.38
N SER A 127 2.61 0.95 12.43
CA SER A 127 1.88 0.83 11.17
C SER A 127 2.60 1.55 10.03
N VAL A 128 2.25 1.15 8.81
CA VAL A 128 2.61 1.84 7.57
C VAL A 128 1.32 2.23 6.88
N ARG A 129 1.17 3.52 6.53
CA ARG A 129 -0.04 4.06 5.91
C ARG A 129 0.26 4.64 4.55
N LEU A 130 -0.50 4.22 3.55
CA LEU A 130 -0.57 4.84 2.23
C LEU A 130 -1.83 5.69 2.17
N VAL A 131 -1.67 6.99 2.02
CA VAL A 131 -2.78 7.95 2.01
C VAL A 131 -3.04 8.37 0.57
N LEU A 132 -4.26 8.12 0.09
CA LEU A 132 -4.64 8.27 -1.32
C LEU A 132 -5.63 9.42 -1.57
N GLY A 133 -6.45 9.76 -0.56
CA GLY A 133 -7.52 10.75 -0.68
C GLY A 133 -7.32 12.03 0.13
N ASP A 134 -6.09 12.34 0.51
CA ASP A 134 -5.75 13.61 1.17
C ASP A 134 -5.26 14.57 0.08
N GLU A 135 -6.12 15.51 -0.33
CA GLU A 135 -5.70 16.63 -1.15
C GLU A 135 -4.82 17.54 -0.29
N GLY A 136 -3.52 17.56 -0.58
CA GLY A 136 -2.66 18.68 -0.20
C GLY A 136 -3.00 19.93 -0.99
#